data_AF-D4DPR3-F1
#
_entry.id   AF-D4DPR3-F1
#
_cell.length_a   1.000
_cell.length_b   1.000
_cell.length_c   1.000
_cell.angle_alpha   90.00
_cell.angle_beta   90.00
_cell.angle_gamma   90.00
#
_symmetry.space_group_name_H-M   'P 1'
#
loop_
_entity.id
_entity.type
_entity.pdbx_description
1 polymer ?
#
loop_
_entity_poly.entity_id
_entity_poly.type
_entity_poly.pdbx_seq_one_letter_code
_entity_poly.pdbx_strand_id
1 'polypeptide(L)' 'MGKPHSARLAITKPTLGQLRKSFGRDFEAWWQEQFGYDFSKLTESEARYINKQITRSGVDAVRGLFNNIGY' A
#
# COMPACT_ATOMS: atom_id res chain seq x y z
N MET A 1 -11.01 -21.57 15.69
CA MET A 1 -10.14 -20.53 16.28
C MET A 1 -9.99 -19.39 15.26
N GLY A 2 -10.84 -18.36 15.36
CA GLY A 2 -10.77 -17.19 14.46
C GLY A 2 -9.62 -16.29 14.87
N LYS A 3 -8.62 -16.10 14.00
CA LYS A 3 -7.48 -15.22 14.26
C LYS A 3 -7.97 -13.76 14.32
N PRO A 4 -7.87 -13.04 15.45
CA PRO A 4 -8.22 -11.62 15.52
C PRO A 4 -7.08 -10.71 15.02
N HIS A 5 -6.18 -11.20 14.17
CA HIS A 5 -5.04 -10.42 13.67
C HIS A 5 -5.41 -9.42 12.57
N SER A 6 -6.65 -9.45 12.06
CA SER A 6 -7.12 -8.51 11.04
C SER A 6 -7.61 -7.16 11.61
N ALA A 7 -7.52 -6.96 12.93
CA ALA A 7 -7.94 -5.74 13.58
C ALA A 7 -6.94 -4.59 13.31
N ARG A 8 -7.15 -3.87 12.20
CA ARG A 8 -6.92 -2.42 12.04
C ARG A 8 -5.69 -1.86 12.78
N LEU A 9 -4.54 -2.50 12.65
CA LEU A 9 -3.29 -1.86 13.06
C LEU A 9 -3.03 -0.79 12.01
N ALA A 10 -3.30 0.47 12.37
CA ALA A 10 -2.88 1.61 11.59
C ALA A 10 -1.41 1.42 11.20
N ILE A 11 -1.06 1.77 9.96
CA ILE A 11 0.31 1.62 9.48
C ILE A 11 1.30 2.27 10.45
N THR A 12 2.35 1.53 10.79
CA THR A 12 3.41 2.06 11.64
C THR A 12 4.28 3.05 10.86
N LYS A 13 4.84 4.06 11.54
CA LYS A 13 5.74 5.05 10.89
C LYS A 13 6.90 4.41 10.11
N PRO A 14 7.56 3.34 10.60
CA PRO A 14 8.62 2.67 9.86
C PRO A 14 8.12 2.01 8.57
N THR A 15 6.98 1.31 8.63
CA THR A 15 6.39 0.66 7.46
C THR A 15 5.92 1.69 6.43
N LEU A 16 5.31 2.78 6.88
CA LEU A 16 4.93 3.91 6.01
C LEU A 16 6.16 4.53 5.32
N GLY A 17 7.25 4.73 6.05
CA GLY A 17 8.50 5.24 5.50
C GLY A 17 9.11 4.31 4.46
N GLN A 18 9.10 3.00 4.71
CA GLN A 18 9.54 2.00 3.73
C GLN A 18 8.64 2.00 2.49
N LEU A 19 7.31 2.07 2.69
CA LEU A 19 6.34 2.07 1.60
C LEU A 19 6.56 3.29 0.68
N ARG A 20 6.70 4.50 1.27
CA ARG A 20 7.01 5.73 0.53
C ARG A 20 8.34 5.66 -0.21
N LYS A 21 9.36 5.06 0.41
CA LYS A 21 10.67 4.85 -0.22
C LYS A 21 10.59 3.88 -1.40
N SER A 22 9.81 2.81 -1.28
CA SER A 22 9.60 1.83 -2.35
C SER A 22 8.80 2.39 -3.52
N PHE A 23 7.83 3.27 -3.25
CA PHE A 23 6.91 3.81 -4.25
C PHE A 23 7.39 5.08 -4.96
N GLY A 24 8.20 5.90 -4.30
CA GLY A 24 8.58 7.22 -4.81
C GLY A 24 7.43 8.24 -4.78
N ARG A 25 7.75 9.49 -5.12
CA ARG A 25 6.80 10.62 -5.03
C ARG A 25 5.64 10.53 -6.03
N ASP A 26 5.91 10.08 -7.25
CA ASP A 26 4.90 10.07 -8.32
C ASP A 26 3.77 9.06 -8.07
N PHE A 27 4.07 7.97 -7.36
CA PHE A 27 3.06 6.99 -7.02
C PHE A 27 2.18 7.47 -5.88
N GLU A 28 2.71 8.16 -4.87
CA GLU A 28 1.87 8.71 -3.80
C GLU A 28 0.89 9.76 -4.32
N ALA A 29 1.29 10.56 -5.31
CA ALA A 29 0.39 11.47 -6.02
C ALA A 29 -0.74 10.71 -6.75
N TRP A 30 -0.40 9.73 -7.58
CA TRP A 30 -1.39 8.88 -8.25
C TRP A 30 -2.31 8.17 -7.25
N TRP A 31 -1.77 7.66 -6.13
CA TRP A 31 -2.55 6.99 -5.09
C TRP A 31 -3.57 7.94 -4.45
N GLN A 32 -3.17 9.17 -4.15
CA GLN A 32 -4.10 10.20 -3.65
C GLN A 32 -5.16 10.57 -4.69
N GLU A 33 -4.81 10.62 -5.98
CA GLU A 33 -5.78 10.85 -7.06
C GLU A 33 -6.79 9.70 -7.19
N GLN A 34 -6.35 8.44 -7.05
CA GLN A 34 -7.23 7.27 -7.17
C GLN A 34 -8.11 7.05 -5.92
N PHE A 35 -7.53 7.16 -4.72
CA PHE A 35 -8.20 6.78 -3.47
C PHE A 35 -8.63 7.97 -2.62
N GLY A 36 -8.17 9.19 -2.91
CA GLY A 36 -8.51 10.41 -2.15
C GLY A 36 -7.79 10.53 -0.80
N TYR A 37 -6.84 9.66 -0.49
CA TYR A 37 -6.07 9.68 0.75
C TYR A 37 -4.65 9.14 0.55
N ASP A 38 -3.73 9.46 1.46
CA ASP A 38 -2.35 8.98 1.41
C ASP A 38 -2.17 7.59 2.05
N PHE A 39 -0.97 7.03 1.96
CA PHE A 39 -0.67 5.72 2.56
C PHE A 39 -0.86 5.65 4.08
N SER A 40 -1.07 6.76 4.78
CA SER A 40 -1.33 6.75 6.23
C SER A 40 -2.66 6.09 6.60
N LYS A 41 -3.58 5.98 5.65
CA LYS A 41 -4.88 5.31 5.84
C LYS A 41 -4.81 3.80 5.62
N LEU A 42 -3.69 3.28 5.10
CA LEU A 42 -3.50 1.84 4.98
C LEU A 42 -3.34 1.20 6.36
N THR A 43 -3.78 -0.04 6.46
CA THR A 43 -3.42 -0.93 7.56
C THR A 43 -2.01 -1.48 7.35
N GLU A 44 -1.37 -1.90 8.44
CA GLU A 44 -0.05 -2.53 8.42
C GLU A 44 -0.02 -3.77 7.49
N SER A 45 -1.09 -4.56 7.47
CA SER A 45 -1.21 -5.74 6.60
C SER A 45 -1.25 -5.37 5.12
N GLU A 46 -2.01 -4.34 4.75
CA GLU A 46 -2.08 -3.84 3.36
C GLU A 46 -0.73 -3.27 2.92
N ALA A 47 -0.12 -2.45 3.76
CA ALA A 47 1.20 -1.87 3.47
C ALA A 47 2.27 -2.95 3.26
N ARG A 48 2.30 -3.97 4.13
CA ARG A 48 3.22 -5.10 3.97
C ARG A 48 2.94 -5.92 2.72
N TYR A 49 1.67 -6.17 2.40
CA TYR A 49 1.29 -6.89 1.19
C TYR A 49 1.74 -6.14 -0.06
N ILE A 50 1.47 -4.83 -0.11
CA ILE A 50 1.85 -3.96 -1.20
C ILE A 50 3.38 -3.91 -1.34
N ASN A 51 4.13 -3.67 -0.26
CA ASN A 51 5.60 -3.62 -0.31
C ASN A 51 6.22 -4.95 -0.81
N LYS A 52 5.61 -6.08 -0.42
CA LYS A 52 5.99 -7.40 -0.91
C LYS A 52 5.75 -7.54 -2.42
N GLN A 53 4.63 -7.02 -2.92
CA GLN A 53 4.33 -7.04 -4.35
C GLN A 53 5.27 -6.13 -5.15
N ILE A 54 5.61 -4.94 -4.63
CA ILE A 54 6.62 -4.07 -5.25
C ILE A 54 7.96 -4.79 -5.36
N THR A 55 8.40 -5.42 -4.28
CA THR A 55 9.68 -6.14 -4.26
C THR A 55 9.69 -7.30 -5.25
N ARG A 56 8.53 -7.95 -5.45
CA ARG A 56 8.40 -9.12 -6.33
C ARG A 56 8.26 -8.75 -7.81
N SER A 57 7.50 -7.71 -8.11
CA SER A 57 6.96 -7.44 -9.45
C SER A 57 7.21 -6.01 -9.95
N GLY A 58 7.76 -5.14 -9.10
CA GLY A 58 7.96 -3.72 -9.37
C GLY A 58 6.72 -2.87 -9.07
N VAL A 59 6.94 -1.56 -8.98
CA VAL A 59 5.90 -0.56 -8.67
C VAL A 59 4.82 -0.50 -9.76
N ASP A 60 5.21 -0.60 -11.04
CA ASP A 60 4.26 -0.51 -12.15
C ASP A 60 3.32 -1.71 -12.23
N ALA A 61 3.79 -2.90 -11.83
CA ALA A 61 2.92 -4.07 -11.70
C ALA A 61 1.85 -3.86 -10.62
N VAL A 62 2.21 -3.20 -9.51
CA VAL A 62 1.25 -2.86 -8.45
C VAL A 62 0.22 -1.83 -8.94
N ARG A 63 0.63 -0.81 -9.70
CA ARG A 63 -0.32 0.10 -10.36
C ARG A 63 -1.28 -0.65 -11.26
N GLY A 64 -0.75 -1.56 -12.09
CA GLY A 64 -1.54 -2.40 -12.99
C GLY A 64 -2.54 -3.28 -12.24
N LEU A 65 -2.16 -3.83 -11.09
CA LEU A 65 -3.07 -4.58 -10.22
C LEU A 65 -4.27 -3.71 -9.82
N PHE A 66 -4.03 -2.53 -9.22
CA PHE A 66 -5.11 -1.65 -8.76
C PHE A 66 -5.96 -1.08 -9.90
N ASN A 67 -5.36 -0.75 -11.04
CA ASN A 67 -6.08 -0.29 -12.23
C ASN A 67 -6.98 -1.38 -12.84
N ASN A 68 -6.64 -2.66 -12.68
CA ASN A 68 -7.43 -3.77 -13.22
C ASN A 68 -8.64 -4.12 -12.33
N ILE A 69 -8.65 -3.73 -11.05
CA ILE A 69 -9.73 -4.07 -10.10
C ILE A 69 -10.93 -3.11 -10.17
N GLY A 70 -10.90 -2.08 -11.02
CA GLY A 70 -12.06 -1.24 -11.32
C GLY A 70 -12.75 -0.64 -10.09
N TYR A 71 -11.99 0.04 -9.22
CA TYR A 71 -12.53 0.98 -8.24
C TYR A 71 -12.66 2.38 -8.83
#